data_AF-A0A564Q4B5-F1
#
_entry.id   AF-A0A564Q4B5-F1
#
_cell.length_a   1.000
_cell.length_b   1.000
_cell.length_c   1.000
_cell.angle_alpha   90.00
_cell.angle_beta   90.00
_cell.angle_gamma   90.00
#
_symmetry.space_group_name_H-M   'P 1'
#
loop_
_entity.id
_entity.type
_entity.pdbx_description
1 polymer ?
#
loop_
_entity_poly.entity_id
_entity_poly.type
_entity_poly.pdbx_seq_one_letter_code
_entity_poly.pdbx_strand_id
1 'polypeptide(L)'
;MKITEQLGLMKAMGGRTIPLISKIFFFRLIHPKIFDQWKEAPEDYDPKPNYEIPKYEEWMKIPDFDKDELYLRPTLGCECEAPEIVALAYKLGVDKLLAKERSSSDLAQRQLEWKYAENALKWVKNNIKFNIGGGTATETLREGMGVCIQQMTLFITLCRIGGLKARYKVMVSSELDPRMQELGMGISKEMGVDQIFGDFLYKVLNAFPGHILAEVYIDGRWVNADPTFSDELEVGLGYEISKLGYEPEWASETGKVYYLEDSPRMGRPLLKWGKSFRGLQYMIDKGFEPYAEKGREILKLGEESYEEKMKKGYEGLSKELSDIMKRV
;
A
#
# COMPACT_ATOMS: atom_id res chain seq x y z
N MET A 1 -16.44 7.23 -15.57
CA MET A 1 -15.22 6.52 -16.01
C MET A 1 -15.30 6.24 -17.50
N LYS A 2 -14.27 6.56 -18.29
CA LYS A 2 -14.27 6.27 -19.74
C LYS A 2 -13.97 4.78 -19.95
N ILE A 3 -14.90 4.06 -20.58
CA ILE A 3 -14.80 2.61 -20.87
C ILE A 3 -13.48 2.23 -21.55
N THR A 4 -12.90 3.15 -22.32
CA THR A 4 -11.63 2.99 -23.04
C THR A 4 -10.41 2.82 -22.14
N GLU A 5 -10.34 3.50 -20.99
CA GLU A 5 -9.21 3.40 -20.05
C GLU A 5 -9.23 2.05 -19.32
N GLN A 6 -10.42 1.60 -18.92
CA GLN A 6 -10.62 0.25 -18.38
C GLN A 6 -10.28 -0.83 -19.38
N LEU A 7 -10.66 -0.68 -20.66
CA LEU A 7 -10.30 -1.64 -21.71
C LEU A 7 -8.80 -1.70 -21.97
N GLY A 8 -8.11 -0.55 -21.93
CA GLY A 8 -6.65 -0.48 -22.05
C GLY A 8 -5.94 -1.19 -20.90
N LEU A 9 -6.37 -0.91 -19.67
CA LEU A 9 -5.87 -1.59 -18.47
C LEU A 9 -6.21 -3.09 -18.47
N MET A 10 -7.44 -3.46 -18.84
CA MET A 10 -7.88 -4.85 -18.95
C MET A 10 -7.11 -5.61 -20.03
N LYS A 11 -6.75 -4.97 -21.15
CA LYS A 11 -5.90 -5.62 -22.17
C LYS A 11 -4.49 -5.85 -21.64
N ALA A 12 -3.93 -4.86 -20.94
CA ALA A 12 -2.58 -4.94 -20.38
C ALA A 12 -2.48 -5.94 -19.21
N MET A 13 -3.48 -5.98 -18.33
CA MET A 13 -3.56 -6.91 -17.21
C MET A 13 -4.07 -8.30 -17.64
N GLY A 14 -5.14 -8.35 -18.42
CA GLY A 14 -5.87 -9.58 -18.77
C GLY A 14 -5.05 -10.60 -19.57
N GLY A 15 -4.11 -10.14 -20.40
CA GLY A 15 -3.13 -11.01 -21.06
C GLY A 15 -2.23 -11.78 -20.07
N ARG A 16 -2.16 -11.35 -18.81
CA ARG A 16 -1.32 -11.95 -17.75
C ARG A 16 -2.15 -12.55 -16.60
N THR A 17 -3.32 -11.99 -16.29
CA THR A 17 -4.24 -12.49 -15.23
C THR A 17 -4.90 -13.83 -15.58
N ILE A 18 -5.30 -14.05 -16.83
CA ILE A 18 -5.91 -15.32 -17.27
C ILE A 18 -4.94 -16.50 -17.12
N PRO A 19 -3.67 -16.38 -17.57
CA PRO A 19 -2.64 -17.38 -17.27
C PRO A 19 -2.43 -17.61 -15.76
N LEU A 20 -2.49 -16.57 -14.94
CA LEU A 20 -2.32 -16.68 -13.49
C LEU A 20 -3.45 -17.48 -12.83
N ILE A 21 -4.71 -17.17 -13.13
CA ILE A 21 -5.87 -17.92 -12.62
C ILE A 21 -5.79 -19.39 -13.05
N SER A 22 -5.41 -19.64 -14.31
CA SER A 22 -5.22 -20.99 -14.83
C SER A 22 -4.11 -21.73 -14.08
N LYS A 23 -2.97 -21.05 -13.83
CA LYS A 23 -1.86 -21.61 -13.04
C LYS A 23 -2.28 -21.92 -11.60
N ILE A 24 -3.01 -21.02 -10.93
CA ILE A 24 -3.54 -21.26 -9.57
C ILE A 24 -4.46 -22.48 -9.56
N PHE A 25 -5.34 -22.59 -10.56
CA PHE A 25 -6.25 -23.73 -10.69
C PHE A 25 -5.51 -25.05 -10.90
N PHE A 26 -4.56 -25.12 -11.84
CA PHE A 26 -3.76 -26.33 -12.05
C PHE A 26 -2.86 -26.64 -10.84
N PHE A 27 -2.29 -25.61 -10.20
CA PHE A 27 -1.49 -25.77 -9.00
C PHE A 27 -2.31 -26.41 -7.87
N ARG A 28 -3.58 -26.00 -7.71
CA ARG A 28 -4.52 -26.65 -6.77
C ARG A 28 -4.77 -28.11 -7.09
N LEU A 29 -4.90 -28.46 -8.36
CA LEU A 29 -5.11 -29.86 -8.77
C LEU A 29 -3.88 -30.73 -8.50
N ILE A 30 -2.68 -30.19 -8.70
CA ILE A 30 -1.42 -30.92 -8.55
C ILE A 30 -1.00 -31.01 -7.06
N HIS A 31 -1.29 -29.97 -6.26
CA HIS A 31 -0.87 -29.87 -4.86
C HIS A 31 -2.04 -29.62 -3.89
N PRO A 32 -3.02 -30.53 -3.78
CA PRO A 32 -4.22 -30.30 -2.96
C PRO A 32 -3.91 -30.12 -1.47
N LYS A 33 -2.90 -30.84 -0.94
CA LYS A 33 -2.49 -30.75 0.47
C LYS A 33 -2.00 -29.35 0.88
N ILE A 34 -1.39 -28.61 -0.06
CA ILE A 34 -0.95 -27.24 0.19
C ILE A 34 -2.16 -26.33 0.39
N PHE A 35 -3.22 -26.50 -0.42
CA PHE A 35 -4.46 -25.73 -0.25
C PHE A 35 -5.22 -26.08 1.03
N ASP A 36 -5.04 -27.28 1.57
CA ASP A 36 -5.60 -27.63 2.88
C ASP A 36 -4.88 -26.87 4.01
N GLN A 37 -3.56 -26.73 3.93
CA GLN A 37 -2.78 -25.89 4.87
C GLN A 37 -3.17 -24.40 4.79
N TRP A 38 -3.65 -23.93 3.63
CA TRP A 38 -4.09 -22.54 3.49
C TRP A 38 -5.38 -22.26 4.27
N LYS A 39 -6.22 -23.27 4.52
CA LYS A 39 -7.52 -23.09 5.18
C LYS A 39 -7.37 -22.85 6.68
N GLU A 40 -6.46 -23.57 7.31
CA GLU A 40 -6.34 -23.62 8.77
C GLU A 40 -5.14 -22.81 9.25
N ALA A 41 -5.37 -22.00 10.28
CA ALA A 41 -4.33 -21.30 11.02
C ALA A 41 -4.30 -21.85 12.47
N PRO A 42 -3.19 -21.65 13.21
CA PRO A 42 -3.16 -21.92 14.65
C PRO A 42 -4.35 -21.28 15.38
N GLU A 43 -4.84 -21.92 16.44
CA GLU A 43 -6.03 -21.45 17.19
C GLU A 43 -5.87 -20.03 17.76
N ASP A 44 -4.63 -19.67 18.12
CA ASP A 44 -4.24 -18.37 18.67
C ASP A 44 -4.00 -17.29 17.59
N TYR A 45 -4.09 -17.63 16.30
CA TYR A 45 -3.92 -16.65 15.23
C TYR A 45 -5.16 -15.76 15.08
N ASP A 46 -5.09 -14.53 15.60
CA ASP A 46 -6.14 -13.52 15.43
C ASP A 46 -5.65 -12.39 14.50
N PRO A 47 -6.14 -12.29 13.24
CA PRO A 47 -5.70 -11.27 12.29
C PRO A 47 -6.34 -9.89 12.55
N LYS A 48 -6.74 -9.60 13.79
CA LYS A 48 -7.39 -8.33 14.13
C LYS A 48 -6.40 -7.16 14.10
N PRO A 49 -6.88 -5.95 13.76
CA PRO A 49 -6.08 -4.74 13.88
C PRO A 49 -5.57 -4.53 15.30
N ASN A 50 -4.37 -3.97 15.42
CA ASN A 50 -3.77 -3.54 16.69
C ASN A 50 -4.19 -2.13 17.10
N TYR A 51 -5.27 -1.60 16.51
CA TYR A 51 -5.79 -0.27 16.79
C TYR A 51 -7.30 -0.33 17.03
N GLU A 52 -7.78 0.68 17.77
CA GLU A 52 -9.20 0.94 17.91
C GLU A 52 -9.64 1.95 16.84
N ILE A 53 -10.77 1.65 16.20
CA ILE A 53 -11.41 2.57 15.28
C ILE A 53 -12.00 3.72 16.09
N PRO A 54 -11.65 4.99 15.79
CA PRO A 54 -12.19 6.14 16.50
C PRO A 54 -13.73 6.17 16.40
N LYS A 55 -14.38 6.55 17.49
CA LYS A 55 -15.84 6.68 17.51
C LYS A 55 -16.29 7.93 16.76
N TYR A 56 -17.28 7.77 15.90
CA TYR A 56 -17.96 8.90 15.26
C TYR A 56 -18.85 9.65 16.26
N GLU A 57 -18.83 10.97 16.17
CA GLU A 57 -19.69 11.85 16.95
C GLU A 57 -20.40 12.82 15.99
N GLU A 58 -21.66 13.17 16.26
CA GLU A 58 -22.50 13.97 15.33
C GLU A 58 -21.95 15.38 15.03
N TRP A 59 -21.08 15.90 15.89
CA TRP A 59 -20.42 17.19 15.67
C TRP A 59 -19.29 17.12 14.63
N MET A 60 -18.85 15.92 14.24
CA MET A 60 -17.83 15.70 13.22
C MET A 60 -18.40 16.02 11.83
N LYS A 61 -17.97 17.15 11.28
CA LYS A 61 -18.31 17.66 9.95
C LYS A 61 -17.20 17.37 8.96
N ILE A 62 -17.53 17.27 7.69
CA ILE A 62 -16.55 17.10 6.61
C ILE A 62 -16.46 18.43 5.83
N PRO A 63 -15.31 18.75 5.20
CA PRO A 63 -15.19 19.98 4.43
C PRO A 63 -16.22 20.03 3.32
N ASP A 64 -16.76 21.22 3.06
CA ASP A 64 -17.64 21.41 1.91
C ASP A 64 -16.78 21.46 0.65
N PHE A 65 -16.87 20.42 -0.17
CA PHE A 65 -16.21 20.32 -1.46
C PHE A 65 -17.18 19.76 -2.48
N ASP A 66 -16.93 20.08 -3.75
CA ASP A 66 -17.75 19.58 -4.86
C ASP A 66 -17.61 18.05 -4.96
N LYS A 67 -18.69 17.35 -4.60
CA LYS A 67 -18.78 15.89 -4.64
C LYS A 67 -18.95 15.33 -6.05
N ASP A 68 -19.04 16.17 -7.07
CA ASP A 68 -19.00 15.76 -8.47
C ASP A 68 -17.63 16.00 -9.10
N GLU A 69 -16.74 16.75 -8.43
CA GLU A 69 -15.42 17.07 -8.91
C GLU A 69 -14.52 15.83 -9.01
N LEU A 70 -13.89 15.68 -10.18
CA LEU A 70 -13.00 14.57 -10.48
C LEU A 70 -11.87 14.48 -9.45
N TYR A 71 -11.65 13.27 -8.93
CA TYR A 71 -10.65 12.95 -7.89
C TYR A 71 -10.94 13.50 -6.48
N LEU A 72 -12.00 14.27 -6.28
CA LEU A 72 -12.54 14.60 -4.95
C LEU A 72 -13.73 13.72 -4.59
N ARG A 73 -14.56 13.39 -5.58
CA ARG A 73 -15.77 12.63 -5.35
C ARG A 73 -15.52 11.23 -4.77
N PRO A 74 -16.44 10.74 -3.92
CA PRO A 74 -16.47 9.33 -3.54
C PRO A 74 -16.58 8.43 -4.76
N THR A 75 -16.01 7.22 -4.65
CA THR A 75 -16.14 6.17 -5.66
C THR A 75 -16.51 4.86 -4.98
N LEU A 76 -16.91 3.82 -5.74
CA LEU A 76 -17.31 2.56 -5.12
C LEU A 76 -16.06 1.80 -4.59
N GLY A 77 -15.86 1.91 -3.28
CA GLY A 77 -14.66 1.48 -2.56
C GLY A 77 -13.99 2.60 -1.76
N CYS A 78 -14.29 3.87 -2.06
CA CYS A 78 -13.81 5.02 -1.30
C CYS A 78 -14.98 5.66 -0.55
N GLU A 79 -15.44 5.00 0.52
CA GLU A 79 -16.61 5.42 1.31
C GLU A 79 -16.27 6.61 2.22
N CYS A 80 -16.09 7.79 1.62
CA CYS A 80 -15.60 8.99 2.31
C CYS A 80 -16.48 9.41 3.50
N GLU A 81 -17.80 9.17 3.42
CA GLU A 81 -18.78 9.57 4.45
C GLU A 81 -19.07 8.47 5.49
N ALA A 82 -18.39 7.31 5.42
CA ALA A 82 -18.59 6.28 6.43
C ALA A 82 -18.19 6.81 7.82
N PRO A 83 -19.00 6.59 8.88
CA PRO A 83 -18.74 7.15 10.22
C PRO A 83 -17.33 6.89 10.73
N GLU A 84 -16.80 5.68 10.55
CA GLU A 84 -15.44 5.30 10.94
C GLU A 84 -14.34 6.03 10.16
N ILE A 85 -14.59 6.35 8.88
CA ILE A 85 -13.66 7.08 8.02
C ILE A 85 -13.62 8.55 8.46
N VAL A 86 -14.79 9.14 8.71
CA VAL A 86 -14.89 10.51 9.21
C VAL A 86 -14.21 10.64 10.58
N ALA A 87 -14.47 9.71 11.49
CA ALA A 87 -13.86 9.71 12.81
C ALA A 87 -12.33 9.57 12.76
N LEU A 88 -11.82 8.71 11.86
CA LEU A 88 -10.39 8.61 11.62
C LEU A 88 -9.82 9.90 11.01
N ALA A 89 -10.47 10.49 10.01
CA ALA A 89 -10.04 11.76 9.43
C ALA A 89 -9.93 12.87 10.49
N TYR A 90 -10.86 12.93 11.45
CA TYR A 90 -10.77 13.82 12.61
C TYR A 90 -9.56 13.53 13.49
N LYS A 91 -9.29 12.27 13.83
CA LYS A 91 -8.09 11.88 14.57
C LYS A 91 -6.80 12.29 13.84
N LEU A 92 -6.83 12.34 12.50
CA LEU A 92 -5.70 12.73 11.66
C LEU A 92 -5.58 14.24 11.43
N GLY A 93 -6.56 15.02 11.87
CA GLY A 93 -6.52 16.49 11.86
C GLY A 93 -7.31 17.16 10.74
N VAL A 94 -8.36 16.52 10.19
CA VAL A 94 -9.23 17.13 9.16
C VAL A 94 -9.93 18.39 9.66
N ASP A 95 -10.15 18.51 10.96
CA ASP A 95 -10.70 19.70 11.63
C ASP A 95 -9.85 20.96 11.41
N LYS A 96 -8.54 20.79 11.27
CA LYS A 96 -7.62 21.89 10.93
C LYS A 96 -7.82 22.38 9.50
N LEU A 97 -8.23 21.48 8.60
CA LEU A 97 -8.63 21.82 7.24
C LEU A 97 -10.03 22.46 7.18
N LEU A 98 -10.87 22.28 8.20
CA LEU A 98 -12.20 22.91 8.32
C LEU A 98 -12.14 24.32 8.92
N ALA A 99 -11.27 24.54 9.90
CA ALA A 99 -11.04 25.85 10.50
C ALA A 99 -10.62 26.93 9.48
N LYS A 100 -10.20 26.45 8.29
CA LYS A 100 -9.91 27.13 7.03
C LYS A 100 -10.89 28.21 6.57
N GLU A 101 -12.19 28.12 6.83
CA GLU A 101 -13.14 29.09 6.24
C GLU A 101 -12.91 30.54 6.65
N ARG A 102 -12.01 30.85 7.61
CA ARG A 102 -11.93 32.19 8.20
C ARG A 102 -10.78 33.12 7.81
N SER A 103 -9.50 32.76 7.63
CA SER A 103 -8.45 33.81 7.44
C SER A 103 -7.03 33.39 6.97
N SER A 104 -6.80 32.20 6.42
CA SER A 104 -5.41 31.70 6.18
C SER A 104 -4.80 32.16 4.85
N SER A 105 -3.48 32.43 4.81
CA SER A 105 -2.73 32.64 3.56
C SER A 105 -2.52 31.33 2.79
N ASP A 106 -2.28 31.41 1.47
CA ASP A 106 -2.04 30.24 0.60
C ASP A 106 -0.93 29.31 1.11
N LEU A 107 0.13 29.87 1.73
CA LEU A 107 1.24 29.09 2.27
C LEU A 107 0.82 28.26 3.50
N ALA A 108 0.06 28.86 4.42
CA ALA A 108 -0.43 28.16 5.59
C ALA A 108 -1.41 27.03 5.20
N GLN A 109 -2.22 27.26 4.17
CA GLN A 109 -3.12 26.26 3.61
C GLN A 109 -2.32 25.05 3.10
N ARG A 110 -1.32 25.27 2.25
CA ARG A 110 -0.48 24.20 1.70
C ARG A 110 0.21 23.38 2.79
N GLN A 111 0.66 24.03 3.86
CA GLN A 111 1.28 23.36 5.00
C GLN A 111 0.28 22.46 5.75
N LEU A 112 -0.96 22.90 5.94
CA LEU A 112 -2.01 22.09 6.57
C LEU A 112 -2.39 20.90 5.69
N GLU A 113 -2.56 21.10 4.38
CA GLU A 113 -2.88 20.04 3.41
C GLU A 113 -1.78 18.98 3.39
N TRP A 114 -0.52 19.43 3.29
CA TRP A 114 0.65 18.56 3.37
C TRP A 114 0.67 17.79 4.69
N LYS A 115 0.46 18.47 5.82
CA LYS A 115 0.51 17.83 7.14
C LYS A 115 -0.59 16.78 7.31
N TYR A 116 -1.80 17.08 6.85
CA TYR A 116 -2.90 16.14 6.90
C TYR A 116 -2.65 14.92 6.02
N ALA A 117 -2.21 15.12 4.77
CA ALA A 117 -1.86 14.03 3.87
C ALA A 117 -0.70 13.17 4.41
N GLU A 118 0.31 13.78 5.02
CA GLU A 118 1.40 13.08 5.70
C GLU A 118 0.89 12.24 6.88
N ASN A 119 0.02 12.81 7.72
CA ASN A 119 -0.59 12.08 8.85
C ASN A 119 -1.40 10.87 8.34
N ALA A 120 -2.18 11.04 7.28
CA ALA A 120 -2.95 9.95 6.68
C ALA A 120 -2.03 8.87 6.10
N LEU A 121 -0.97 9.25 5.38
CA LEU A 121 0.04 8.31 4.87
C LEU A 121 0.65 7.50 6.01
N LYS A 122 1.22 8.17 7.02
CA LYS A 122 1.87 7.53 8.16
C LYS A 122 0.92 6.62 8.93
N TRP A 123 -0.34 7.04 9.10
CA TRP A 123 -1.33 6.22 9.78
C TRP A 123 -1.62 4.94 8.99
N VAL A 124 -1.95 5.04 7.70
CA VAL A 124 -2.26 3.85 6.88
C VAL A 124 -1.05 2.92 6.84
N LYS A 125 0.14 3.48 6.56
CA LYS A 125 1.41 2.77 6.45
C LYS A 125 1.75 1.93 7.68
N ASN A 126 1.53 2.48 8.88
CA ASN A 126 1.96 1.86 10.13
C ASN A 126 0.83 1.15 10.90
N ASN A 127 -0.42 1.23 10.45
CA ASN A 127 -1.57 0.56 11.10
C ASN A 127 -2.20 -0.51 10.21
N ILE A 128 -2.06 -0.43 8.88
CA ILE A 128 -2.61 -1.44 7.96
C ILE A 128 -1.51 -2.42 7.58
N LYS A 129 -1.65 -3.67 8.02
CA LYS A 129 -0.69 -4.74 7.72
C LYS A 129 -0.78 -5.16 6.26
N PHE A 130 0.37 -5.44 5.65
CA PHE A 130 0.41 -6.05 4.33
C PHE A 130 -0.09 -7.51 4.39
N ASN A 131 -1.35 -7.73 4.03
CA ASN A 131 -1.99 -9.05 3.95
C ASN A 131 -3.24 -8.99 3.04
N ILE A 132 -3.90 -10.12 2.80
CA ILE A 132 -5.08 -10.21 1.93
C ILE A 132 -6.32 -9.68 2.68
N GLY A 133 -6.88 -8.56 2.20
CA GLY A 133 -8.07 -7.91 2.76
C GLY A 133 -9.28 -7.80 1.80
N GLY A 134 -10.41 -7.30 2.31
CA GLY A 134 -11.74 -7.31 1.69
C GLY A 134 -11.91 -6.41 0.45
N GLY A 135 -11.29 -5.23 0.40
CA GLY A 135 -11.16 -4.47 -0.85
C GLY A 135 -11.71 -3.03 -0.89
N THR A 136 -12.52 -2.60 0.08
CA THR A 136 -13.00 -1.21 0.23
C THR A 136 -12.23 -0.45 1.32
N ALA A 137 -12.36 0.87 1.40
CA ALA A 137 -11.71 1.67 2.46
C ALA A 137 -12.22 1.27 3.84
N THR A 138 -13.53 1.12 4.00
CA THR A 138 -14.15 0.68 5.26
C THR A 138 -13.77 -0.75 5.65
N GLU A 139 -13.77 -1.70 4.70
CA GLU A 139 -13.27 -3.06 4.96
C GLU A 139 -11.79 -3.04 5.38
N THR A 140 -10.94 -2.28 4.67
CA THR A 140 -9.51 -2.17 5.00
C THR A 140 -9.30 -1.61 6.41
N LEU A 141 -10.04 -0.56 6.78
CA LEU A 141 -9.99 0.03 8.12
C LEU A 141 -10.52 -0.92 9.21
N ARG A 142 -11.52 -1.75 8.91
CA ARG A 142 -12.05 -2.71 9.91
C ARG A 142 -11.17 -3.93 10.09
N GLU A 143 -10.51 -4.35 9.01
CA GLU A 143 -9.69 -5.55 8.98
C GLU A 143 -8.25 -5.29 9.45
N GLY A 144 -7.76 -4.06 9.35
CA GLY A 144 -6.36 -3.75 9.70
C GLY A 144 -5.36 -4.34 8.72
N MET A 145 -5.80 -4.74 7.54
CA MET A 145 -4.94 -5.36 6.56
C MET A 145 -5.40 -5.15 5.12
N GLY A 146 -4.42 -5.16 4.21
CA GLY A 146 -4.64 -5.02 2.80
C GLY A 146 -3.33 -5.06 2.02
N VAL A 147 -3.40 -5.48 0.75
CA VAL A 147 -2.28 -5.30 -0.18
C VAL A 147 -2.32 -3.87 -0.73
N CYS A 148 -1.38 -3.52 -1.63
CA CYS A 148 -1.20 -2.16 -2.15
C CYS A 148 -2.52 -1.47 -2.53
N ILE A 149 -3.39 -2.13 -3.30
CA ILE A 149 -4.65 -1.53 -3.75
C ILE A 149 -5.60 -1.15 -2.60
N GLN A 150 -5.73 -1.97 -1.56
CA GLN A 150 -6.56 -1.67 -0.39
C GLN A 150 -6.00 -0.50 0.41
N GLN A 151 -4.68 -0.49 0.63
CA GLN A 151 -4.01 0.58 1.36
C GLN A 151 -4.10 1.92 0.61
N MET A 152 -3.88 1.92 -0.72
CA MET A 152 -4.10 3.10 -1.56
C MET A 152 -5.56 3.56 -1.50
N THR A 153 -6.52 2.62 -1.51
CA THR A 153 -7.95 2.94 -1.45
C THR A 153 -8.28 3.67 -0.14
N LEU A 154 -7.78 3.19 1.00
CA LEU A 154 -7.98 3.85 2.29
C LEU A 154 -7.30 5.23 2.33
N PHE A 155 -6.04 5.33 1.90
CA PHE A 155 -5.33 6.60 1.86
C PHE A 155 -6.03 7.63 0.97
N ILE A 156 -6.42 7.27 -0.26
CA ILE A 156 -7.16 8.14 -1.19
C ILE A 156 -8.49 8.58 -0.56
N THR A 157 -9.18 7.69 0.14
CA THR A 157 -10.44 8.02 0.83
C THR A 157 -10.21 9.07 1.92
N LEU A 158 -9.15 8.91 2.72
CA LEU A 158 -8.75 9.87 3.76
C LEU A 158 -8.34 11.23 3.18
N CYS A 159 -7.68 11.27 2.02
CA CYS A 159 -7.38 12.51 1.32
C CYS A 159 -8.66 13.19 0.81
N ARG A 160 -9.54 12.45 0.13
CA ARG A 160 -10.77 12.98 -0.45
C ARG A 160 -11.72 13.53 0.60
N ILE A 161 -11.90 12.83 1.73
CA ILE A 161 -12.72 13.35 2.83
C ILE A 161 -12.14 14.62 3.46
N GLY A 162 -10.85 14.89 3.28
CA GLY A 162 -10.23 16.17 3.65
C GLY A 162 -10.33 17.27 2.60
N GLY A 163 -11.04 17.04 1.48
CA GLY A 163 -11.12 17.99 0.37
C GLY A 163 -9.85 18.03 -0.49
N LEU A 164 -9.01 17.00 -0.45
CA LEU A 164 -7.81 16.88 -1.28
C LEU A 164 -8.08 15.95 -2.47
N LYS A 165 -7.81 16.41 -3.69
CA LYS A 165 -7.90 15.56 -4.89
C LYS A 165 -6.89 14.43 -4.75
N ALA A 166 -7.35 13.19 -4.88
CA ALA A 166 -6.48 12.02 -4.82
C ALA A 166 -6.88 10.97 -5.86
N ARG A 167 -5.90 10.28 -6.44
CA ARG A 167 -6.08 9.31 -7.53
C ARG A 167 -5.10 8.15 -7.45
N TYR A 168 -5.37 7.08 -8.18
CA TYR A 168 -4.47 5.93 -8.32
C TYR A 168 -3.50 6.18 -9.48
N LYS A 169 -2.21 5.94 -9.27
CA LYS A 169 -1.17 5.83 -10.30
C LYS A 169 -0.82 4.34 -10.45
N VAL A 170 -1.30 3.72 -11.52
CA VAL A 170 -1.11 2.28 -11.78
C VAL A 170 0.08 2.08 -12.70
N MET A 171 1.15 1.50 -12.14
CA MET A 171 2.34 1.08 -12.88
C MET A 171 2.07 -0.34 -13.38
N VAL A 172 1.79 -0.52 -14.67
CA VAL A 172 1.35 -1.82 -15.23
C VAL A 172 2.52 -2.79 -15.49
N SER A 173 3.73 -2.26 -15.44
CA SER A 173 4.99 -3.00 -15.45
C SER A 173 5.89 -2.33 -14.42
N SER A 174 6.30 -3.09 -13.42
CA SER A 174 7.27 -2.63 -12.43
C SER A 174 8.41 -3.63 -12.34
N GLU A 175 9.64 -3.12 -12.37
CA GLU A 175 10.79 -3.90 -11.93
C GLU A 175 10.87 -3.82 -10.41
N LEU A 176 10.97 -4.98 -9.76
CA LEU A 176 11.12 -5.06 -8.32
C LEU A 176 12.61 -5.09 -7.98
N ASP A 177 12.98 -4.38 -6.92
CA ASP A 177 14.32 -4.42 -6.38
C ASP A 177 14.70 -5.86 -5.95
N PRO A 178 15.94 -6.32 -6.12
CA PRO A 178 16.36 -7.69 -5.78
C PRO A 178 16.07 -8.12 -4.32
N ARG A 179 16.01 -7.18 -3.36
CA ARG A 179 15.64 -7.48 -1.97
C ARG A 179 14.19 -7.98 -1.85
N MET A 180 13.31 -7.61 -2.78
CA MET A 180 11.95 -8.16 -2.87
C MET A 180 11.93 -9.63 -3.31
N GLN A 181 12.91 -10.06 -4.11
CA GLN A 181 13.08 -11.46 -4.46
C GLN A 181 13.55 -12.27 -3.24
N GLU A 182 14.47 -11.73 -2.45
CA GLU A 182 14.91 -12.36 -1.19
C GLU A 182 13.76 -12.50 -0.19
N LEU A 183 12.93 -11.47 -0.05
CA LEU A 183 11.70 -11.52 0.72
C LEU A 183 10.76 -12.63 0.24
N GLY A 184 10.50 -12.70 -1.07
CA GLY A 184 9.65 -13.76 -1.64
C GLY A 184 10.18 -15.17 -1.37
N MET A 185 11.50 -15.36 -1.45
CA MET A 185 12.16 -16.63 -1.11
C MET A 185 12.12 -16.93 0.39
N GLY A 186 12.29 -15.92 1.25
CA GLY A 186 12.20 -16.03 2.70
C GLY A 186 10.81 -16.44 3.17
N ILE A 187 9.77 -15.77 2.68
CA ILE A 187 8.36 -16.13 2.92
C ILE A 187 8.12 -17.59 2.53
N SER A 188 8.61 -17.99 1.36
CA SER A 188 8.44 -19.36 0.86
C SER A 188 9.13 -20.41 1.74
N LYS A 189 10.32 -20.10 2.28
CA LYS A 189 11.04 -21.01 3.17
C LYS A 189 10.31 -21.19 4.51
N GLU A 190 9.84 -20.09 5.12
CA GLU A 190 9.11 -20.11 6.39
C GLU A 190 7.74 -20.80 6.27
N MET A 191 7.14 -20.78 5.08
CA MET A 191 5.91 -21.50 4.78
C MET A 191 6.09 -23.03 4.71
N GLY A 192 7.30 -23.57 4.85
CA GLY A 192 7.55 -25.03 4.87
C GLY A 192 7.19 -25.74 3.56
N VAL A 193 7.14 -24.98 2.49
CA VAL A 193 6.69 -25.37 1.16
C VAL A 193 7.91 -25.56 0.27
N ASP A 194 7.83 -26.53 -0.64
CA ASP A 194 8.97 -26.89 -1.49
C ASP A 194 9.45 -25.70 -2.35
N GLN A 195 10.68 -25.80 -2.87
CA GLN A 195 11.27 -24.76 -3.72
C GLN A 195 10.40 -24.47 -4.96
N ILE A 196 9.57 -25.42 -5.39
CA ILE A 196 8.61 -25.30 -6.50
C ILE A 196 7.47 -24.35 -6.13
N PHE A 197 6.94 -24.43 -4.91
CA PHE A 197 5.95 -23.51 -4.39
C PHE A 197 6.54 -22.12 -4.12
N GLY A 198 7.79 -22.05 -3.67
CA GLY A 198 8.47 -20.76 -3.53
C GLY A 198 8.65 -20.04 -4.86
N ASP A 199 9.02 -20.81 -5.89
CA ASP A 199 9.00 -20.36 -7.28
C ASP A 199 7.59 -19.96 -7.74
N PHE A 200 6.54 -20.65 -7.31
CA PHE A 200 5.15 -20.32 -7.64
C PHE A 200 4.69 -19.03 -6.94
N LEU A 201 4.91 -18.86 -5.63
CA LEU A 201 4.61 -17.63 -4.91
C LEU A 201 5.42 -16.46 -5.44
N TYR A 202 6.71 -16.63 -5.67
CA TYR A 202 7.55 -15.65 -6.35
C TYR A 202 6.97 -15.31 -7.73
N LYS A 203 6.53 -16.30 -8.51
CA LYS A 203 5.83 -16.07 -9.79
C LYS A 203 4.45 -15.45 -9.63
N VAL A 204 3.71 -15.64 -8.53
CA VAL A 204 2.40 -15.02 -8.26
C VAL A 204 2.59 -13.56 -7.83
N LEU A 205 3.54 -13.30 -6.93
CA LEU A 205 3.96 -11.97 -6.50
C LEU A 205 4.52 -11.18 -7.69
N ASN A 206 5.33 -11.80 -8.56
CA ASN A 206 5.78 -11.21 -9.84
C ASN A 206 4.72 -11.20 -10.95
N ALA A 207 3.69 -12.06 -10.88
CA ALA A 207 2.59 -12.09 -11.86
C ALA A 207 1.45 -11.13 -11.49
N PHE A 208 1.51 -10.47 -10.33
CA PHE A 208 0.90 -9.17 -10.10
C PHE A 208 1.90 -8.12 -10.65
N PRO A 209 1.97 -7.93 -11.97
CA PRO A 209 3.14 -7.40 -12.64
C PRO A 209 3.17 -5.86 -12.61
N GLY A 210 2.50 -5.28 -11.62
CA GLY A 210 2.30 -3.86 -11.52
C GLY A 210 2.01 -3.44 -10.10
N HIS A 211 2.59 -2.31 -9.70
CA HIS A 211 2.35 -1.69 -8.41
C HIS A 211 1.42 -0.48 -8.57
N ILE A 212 0.65 -0.19 -7.53
CA ILE A 212 -0.30 0.92 -7.51
C ILE A 212 0.14 1.88 -6.42
N LEU A 213 0.38 3.11 -6.83
CA LEU A 213 0.62 4.24 -5.95
C LEU A 213 -0.66 5.07 -5.82
N ALA A 214 -0.72 5.86 -4.75
CA ALA A 214 -1.64 6.98 -4.67
C ALA A 214 -0.92 8.27 -5.06
N GLU A 215 -1.66 9.20 -5.65
CA GLU A 215 -1.23 10.59 -5.81
C GLU A 215 -2.25 11.52 -5.17
N VAL A 216 -1.77 12.52 -4.44
CA VAL A 216 -2.58 13.59 -3.86
C VAL A 216 -2.17 14.93 -4.47
N TYR A 217 -3.14 15.79 -4.79
CA TYR A 217 -2.87 17.10 -5.38
C TYR A 217 -2.70 18.15 -4.28
N ILE A 218 -1.47 18.67 -4.13
CA ILE A 218 -1.10 19.66 -3.13
C ILE A 218 -0.21 20.69 -3.81
N ASP A 219 -0.49 21.98 -3.58
CA ASP A 219 0.29 23.08 -4.15
C ASP A 219 0.47 23.00 -5.69
N GLY A 220 -0.63 22.79 -6.41
CA GLY A 220 -0.61 22.80 -7.87
C GLY A 220 0.00 21.56 -8.53
N ARG A 221 0.48 20.57 -7.77
CA ARG A 221 1.15 19.37 -8.28
C ARG A 221 0.60 18.08 -7.67
N TRP A 222 0.71 16.99 -8.43
CA TRP A 222 0.47 15.64 -7.92
C TRP A 222 1.69 15.14 -7.17
N VAL A 223 1.46 14.60 -5.97
CA VAL A 223 2.49 14.15 -5.03
C VAL A 223 2.23 12.68 -4.73
N ASN A 224 3.25 11.84 -4.95
CA ASN A 224 3.17 10.39 -4.72
C ASN A 224 3.00 10.05 -3.24
N ALA A 225 2.32 8.95 -2.96
CA ALA A 225 2.17 8.35 -1.65
C ALA A 225 2.10 6.83 -1.78
N ASP A 226 2.91 6.13 -1.00
CA ASP A 226 2.94 4.68 -0.95
C ASP A 226 2.91 4.16 0.50
N PRO A 227 1.72 3.88 1.07
CA PRO A 227 1.61 3.24 2.37
C PRO A 227 2.00 1.75 2.40
N THR A 228 2.33 1.09 1.29
CA THR A 228 2.31 -0.39 1.18
C THR A 228 3.11 -1.14 2.26
N PHE A 229 4.30 -0.65 2.60
CA PHE A 229 5.13 -1.24 3.65
C PHE A 229 5.26 -0.29 4.83
N SER A 230 5.12 -0.83 6.04
CA SER A 230 5.37 -0.09 7.28
C SER A 230 6.82 0.37 7.37
N ASP A 231 7.08 1.39 8.20
CA ASP A 231 8.45 1.85 8.46
C ASP A 231 9.34 0.69 8.95
N GLU A 232 8.79 -0.19 9.79
CA GLU A 232 9.48 -1.39 10.28
C GLU A 232 9.87 -2.34 9.12
N LEU A 233 8.97 -2.57 8.18
CA LEU A 233 9.26 -3.45 7.04
C LEU A 233 10.28 -2.84 6.09
N GLU A 234 10.16 -1.55 5.78
CA GLU A 234 11.11 -0.84 4.92
C GLU A 234 12.52 -0.89 5.52
N VAL A 235 12.66 -0.54 6.79
CA VAL A 235 13.96 -0.57 7.51
C VAL A 235 14.51 -2.00 7.59
N GLY A 236 13.66 -2.99 7.87
CA GLY A 236 14.05 -4.40 7.94
C GLY A 236 14.60 -4.93 6.63
N LEU A 237 14.00 -4.51 5.51
CA LEU A 237 14.41 -4.78 4.15
C LEU A 237 15.57 -3.89 3.68
N GLY A 238 15.91 -2.84 4.44
CA GLY A 238 17.01 -1.93 4.16
C GLY A 238 16.67 -0.83 3.15
N TYR A 239 15.38 -0.49 3.00
CA TYR A 239 14.91 0.64 2.19
C TYR A 239 14.89 1.94 3.00
N GLU A 240 14.99 3.08 2.32
CA GLU A 240 14.66 4.37 2.94
C GLU A 240 13.20 4.38 3.41
N ILE A 241 12.97 5.04 4.56
CA ILE A 241 11.61 5.23 5.09
C ILE A 241 10.85 6.15 4.14
N SER A 242 9.85 5.61 3.45
CA SER A 242 9.09 6.34 2.44
C SER A 242 8.28 7.48 3.07
N LYS A 243 8.30 8.64 2.40
CA LYS A 243 7.60 9.86 2.80
C LYS A 243 6.68 10.35 1.69
N LEU A 244 5.78 11.27 2.04
CA LEU A 244 4.93 11.92 1.05
C LEU A 244 5.81 12.60 -0.03
N GLY A 245 5.56 12.26 -1.29
CA GLY A 245 6.31 12.71 -2.45
C GLY A 245 7.43 11.76 -2.91
N TYR A 246 7.66 10.65 -2.21
CA TYR A 246 8.69 9.68 -2.57
C TYR A 246 8.12 8.67 -3.55
N GLU A 247 8.96 8.18 -4.46
CA GLU A 247 8.68 6.95 -5.20
C GLU A 247 9.30 5.77 -4.45
N PRO A 248 8.63 4.61 -4.41
CA PRO A 248 9.17 3.46 -3.69
C PRO A 248 10.47 2.97 -4.31
N GLU A 249 11.54 2.84 -3.52
CA GLU A 249 12.80 2.24 -3.99
C GLU A 249 12.63 0.78 -4.43
N TRP A 250 11.63 0.08 -3.89
CA TRP A 250 11.41 -1.34 -4.11
C TRP A 250 10.68 -1.67 -5.42
N ALA A 251 10.12 -0.67 -6.12
CA ALA A 251 9.43 -0.85 -7.38
C ALA A 251 9.66 0.35 -8.33
N SER A 252 10.23 0.09 -9.50
CA SER A 252 10.44 1.10 -10.54
C SER A 252 9.48 0.91 -11.71
N GLU A 253 8.92 2.00 -12.25
CA GLU A 253 8.05 1.98 -13.43
C GLU A 253 8.85 1.60 -14.68
N THR A 254 8.46 0.52 -15.37
CA THR A 254 9.12 0.07 -16.61
C THR A 254 8.21 0.06 -17.83
N GLY A 255 7.00 0.56 -17.68
CA GLY A 255 6.00 0.53 -18.74
C GLY A 255 5.05 1.70 -18.67
N LYS A 256 3.84 1.50 -19.20
CA LYS A 256 2.83 2.55 -19.23
C LYS A 256 2.16 2.71 -17.87
N VAL A 257 2.08 3.96 -17.40
CA VAL A 257 1.23 4.36 -16.28
C VAL A 257 -0.18 4.73 -16.70
N TYR A 258 -1.14 4.37 -15.86
CA TYR A 258 -2.53 4.80 -15.95
C TYR A 258 -2.92 5.55 -14.68
N TYR A 259 -3.64 6.65 -14.84
CA TYR A 259 -4.23 7.40 -13.74
C TYR A 259 -5.70 7.05 -13.64
N LEU A 260 -6.13 6.55 -12.48
CA LEU A 260 -7.50 6.13 -12.28
C LEU A 260 -8.13 6.92 -11.14
N GLU A 261 -9.41 7.25 -11.30
CA GLU A 261 -10.21 7.82 -10.22
C GLU A 261 -10.67 6.73 -9.23
N ASP A 262 -10.82 5.51 -9.70
CA ASP A 262 -11.46 4.42 -8.96
C ASP A 262 -10.55 3.19 -8.95
N SER A 263 -10.64 2.39 -7.90
CA SER A 263 -9.76 1.24 -7.75
C SER A 263 -10.06 0.19 -8.82
N PRO A 264 -9.04 -0.45 -9.43
CA PRO A 264 -9.24 -1.65 -10.23
C PRO A 264 -10.01 -2.73 -9.44
N ARG A 265 -11.22 -3.11 -9.90
CA ARG A 265 -12.09 -4.05 -9.15
C ARG A 265 -11.93 -5.52 -9.53
N MET A 266 -11.28 -5.79 -10.65
CA MET A 266 -11.23 -7.13 -11.25
C MET A 266 -10.62 -8.18 -10.29
N GLY A 267 -9.68 -7.78 -9.42
CA GLY A 267 -9.06 -8.66 -8.42
C GLY A 267 -9.82 -8.81 -7.10
N ARG A 268 -10.83 -7.97 -6.82
CA ARG A 268 -11.53 -7.97 -5.52
C ARG A 268 -12.16 -9.32 -5.15
N PRO A 269 -12.88 -10.02 -6.05
CA PRO A 269 -13.44 -11.34 -5.72
C PRO A 269 -12.36 -12.37 -5.36
N LEU A 270 -11.21 -12.33 -6.05
CA LEU A 270 -10.09 -13.23 -5.78
C LEU A 270 -9.45 -12.92 -4.42
N LEU A 271 -9.31 -11.64 -4.06
CA LEU A 271 -8.82 -11.21 -2.75
C LEU A 271 -9.80 -11.61 -1.63
N LYS A 272 -11.11 -11.42 -1.81
CA LYS A 272 -12.12 -11.87 -0.86
C LYS A 272 -12.12 -13.38 -0.67
N TRP A 273 -11.95 -14.13 -1.75
CA TRP A 273 -11.78 -15.59 -1.68
C TRP A 273 -10.48 -15.97 -0.97
N GLY A 274 -9.36 -15.31 -1.30
CA GLY A 274 -8.07 -15.45 -0.63
C GLY A 274 -8.15 -15.21 0.88
N LYS A 275 -8.87 -14.18 1.31
CA LYS A 275 -9.11 -13.84 2.72
C LYS A 275 -9.82 -14.95 3.50
N SER A 276 -10.62 -15.79 2.84
CA SER A 276 -11.30 -16.91 3.52
C SER A 276 -10.32 -18.02 3.98
N PHE A 277 -9.07 -17.98 3.51
CA PHE A 277 -8.00 -18.89 3.88
C PHE A 277 -7.18 -18.31 5.04
N ARG A 278 -7.60 -18.58 6.29
CA ARG A 278 -6.91 -18.05 7.48
C ARG A 278 -5.45 -18.50 7.56
N GLY A 279 -5.15 -19.74 7.17
CA GLY A 279 -3.78 -20.25 7.10
C GLY A 279 -2.91 -19.47 6.11
N LEU A 280 -3.48 -19.04 4.98
CA LEU A 280 -2.79 -18.17 4.02
C LEU A 280 -2.43 -16.81 4.63
N GLN A 281 -3.35 -16.20 5.38
CA GLN A 281 -3.08 -14.94 6.07
C GLN A 281 -1.98 -15.11 7.14
N TYR A 282 -2.06 -16.17 7.94
CA TYR A 282 -1.05 -16.52 8.94
C TYR A 282 0.34 -16.69 8.32
N MET A 283 0.42 -17.38 7.20
CA MET A 283 1.67 -17.63 6.50
C MET A 283 2.29 -16.36 5.92
N ILE A 284 1.47 -15.46 5.34
CA ILE A 284 1.95 -14.15 4.90
C ILE A 284 2.54 -13.41 6.10
N ASP A 285 1.80 -13.35 7.20
CA ASP A 285 2.25 -12.67 8.42
C ASP A 285 3.60 -13.23 8.92
N LYS A 286 3.72 -14.56 9.01
CA LYS A 286 4.97 -15.21 9.43
C LYS A 286 6.13 -14.94 8.49
N GLY A 287 5.89 -14.87 7.19
CA GLY A 287 6.94 -14.58 6.21
C GLY A 287 7.49 -13.15 6.29
N PHE A 288 6.67 -12.17 6.70
CA PHE A 288 7.10 -10.79 6.89
C PHE A 288 7.68 -10.50 8.28
N GLU A 289 7.34 -11.32 9.29
CA GLU A 289 7.73 -11.06 10.70
C GLU A 289 9.23 -10.88 10.93
N PRO A 290 10.15 -11.71 10.38
CA PRO A 290 11.59 -11.53 10.62
C PRO A 290 12.12 -10.18 10.14
N TYR A 291 11.56 -9.66 9.06
CA TYR A 291 11.92 -8.35 8.51
C TYR A 291 11.37 -7.24 9.41
N ALA A 292 10.11 -7.35 9.84
CA ALA A 292 9.52 -6.38 10.76
C ALA A 292 10.25 -6.34 12.11
N GLU A 293 10.61 -7.50 12.68
CA GLU A 293 11.40 -7.60 13.92
C GLU A 293 12.75 -6.89 13.79
N LYS A 294 13.50 -7.19 12.73
CA LYS A 294 14.77 -6.52 12.43
C LYS A 294 14.60 -5.01 12.27
N GLY A 295 13.54 -4.57 11.60
CA GLY A 295 13.18 -3.16 11.46
C GLY A 295 12.94 -2.48 12.80
N ARG A 296 12.14 -3.10 13.68
CA ARG A 296 11.89 -2.61 15.04
C ARG A 296 13.17 -2.48 15.86
N GLU A 297 14.08 -3.45 15.77
CA GLU A 297 15.36 -3.40 16.46
C GLU A 297 16.22 -2.23 16.00
N ILE A 298 16.25 -1.95 14.69
CA ILE A 298 16.97 -0.81 14.13
C ILE A 298 16.30 0.50 14.56
N LEU A 299 14.97 0.59 14.47
CA LEU A 299 14.22 1.80 14.82
C LEU A 299 14.28 2.16 16.32
N LYS A 300 14.57 1.20 17.21
CA LYS A 300 14.88 1.49 18.63
C LYS A 300 16.11 2.40 18.80
N LEU A 301 17.02 2.44 17.83
CA LEU A 301 18.18 3.34 17.82
C LEU A 301 17.83 4.76 17.35
N GLY A 302 16.62 4.96 16.81
CA GLY A 302 16.11 6.23 16.31
C GLY A 302 16.05 6.30 14.79
N GLU A 303 14.94 6.83 14.26
CA GLU A 303 14.71 7.07 12.83
C GLU A 303 15.83 7.92 12.21
N GLU A 304 16.20 9.02 12.88
CA GLU A 304 17.28 9.92 12.43
C GLU A 304 18.62 9.20 12.27
N SER A 305 18.93 8.27 13.17
CA SER A 305 20.17 7.48 13.12
C SER A 305 20.19 6.55 11.91
N TYR A 306 19.04 5.95 11.59
CA TYR A 306 18.90 5.12 10.40
C TYR A 306 19.04 5.93 9.11
N GLU A 307 18.38 7.08 9.03
CA GLU A 307 18.47 7.97 7.86
C GLU A 307 19.91 8.48 7.63
N GLU A 308 20.63 8.83 8.70
CA GLU A 308 22.02 9.27 8.60
C GLU A 308 22.93 8.13 8.08
N LYS A 309 22.68 6.89 8.55
CA LYS A 309 23.41 5.71 8.06
C LYS A 309 23.16 5.47 6.58
N MET A 310 21.92 5.60 6.11
CA MET A 310 21.58 5.46 4.69
C MET A 310 22.29 6.51 3.83
N LYS A 311 22.26 7.79 4.25
CA LYS A 311 22.96 8.88 3.55
C LYS A 311 24.46 8.61 3.41
N LYS A 312 25.12 8.20 4.48
CA LYS A 312 26.56 7.86 4.47
C LYS A 312 26.88 6.69 3.54
N GLY A 313 26.00 5.69 3.48
CA GLY A 313 26.14 4.55 2.55
C GLY A 313 26.13 4.99 1.09
N TYR A 314 25.16 5.83 0.71
CA TYR A 314 25.04 6.37 -0.63
C TYR A 314 26.20 7.29 -1.03
N GLU A 315 26.68 8.15 -0.12
CA GLU A 315 27.86 9.00 -0.35
C GLU A 315 29.13 8.17 -0.60
N GLY A 316 29.32 7.08 0.14
CA GLY A 316 30.43 6.15 -0.05
C GLY A 316 30.41 5.49 -1.44
N LEU A 317 29.26 4.96 -1.85
CA LEU A 317 29.03 4.37 -3.17
C LEU A 317 29.26 5.37 -4.30
N SER A 318 28.74 6.60 -4.17
CA SER A 318 28.93 7.66 -5.18
C SER A 318 30.39 8.02 -5.36
N LYS A 319 31.18 8.03 -4.27
CA LYS A 319 32.61 8.32 -4.31
C LYS A 319 33.39 7.19 -5.00
N GLU A 320 33.07 5.94 -4.67
CA GLU A 320 33.69 4.77 -5.29
C GLU A 320 33.40 4.72 -6.79
N LEU A 321 32.16 5.00 -7.21
CA LEU A 321 31.79 5.09 -8.63
C LEU A 321 32.54 6.23 -9.35
N SER A 322 32.66 7.39 -8.71
CA SER A 322 33.43 8.52 -9.25
C SER A 322 34.90 8.17 -9.44
N ASP A 323 35.49 7.45 -8.50
CA ASP A 323 36.90 7.03 -8.54
C ASP A 323 37.14 5.94 -9.60
N ILE A 324 36.18 5.04 -9.83
CA ILE A 324 36.21 4.08 -10.95
C ILE A 324 36.13 4.83 -12.29
N MET A 325 35.20 5.77 -12.44
CA MET A 325 35.04 6.54 -13.67
C MET A 325 36.25 7.42 -14.03
N LYS A 326 37.06 7.84 -13.04
CA LYS A 326 38.32 8.57 -13.27
C LYS A 326 39.47 7.66 -13.70
N ARG A 327 39.34 6.33 -13.55
CA ARG A 327 40.36 5.33 -13.89
C ARG A 327 40.13 4.68 -15.26
N VAL A 328 39.00 4.97 -15.91
CA VAL A 328 38.63 4.53 -17.26
C VAL A 328 38.87 5.67 -18.24
#